data_AF-A0A955GDD5-F1
#
_entry.id   AF-A0A955GDD5-F1
#
_cell.length_a   1.000
_cell.length_b   1.000
_cell.length_c   1.000
_cell.angle_alpha   90.00
_cell.angle_beta   90.00
_cell.angle_gamma   90.00
#
_symmetry.space_group_name_H-M   'P 1'
#
loop_
_entity.id
_entity.type
_entity.pdbx_description
1 polymer ?
#
loop_
_entity_poly.entity_id
_entity_poly.type
_entity_poly.pdbx_seq_one_letter_code
_entity_poly.pdbx_strand_id
1 'polypeptide(L)'
;MINNVKLINKEYIANETLKFVFARPDGFDFRAGQFGDLTLINPPETDEEGNTRGFSIASAPYEDNLMFATRLLDSAFKRVLKDLPIGSEVKLDAPYGDYTLHKTASTPAVFIIGGIGVTPVRSMIAQATHQKTSHKITLIHANKTPDDAPFTSDFIQFAKDNPNFRFIPVFSNSDDSQITGAEYGNVNSDMLKKYVDNIHKAIYYLSGPEGMVKAMRQMLVELEVNEDNIKTEEFTGY
;
A
#
# COMPACT_ATOMS: atom_id res chain seq x y z
N MET A 1 5.02 11.01 -17.57
CA MET A 1 4.43 12.27 -18.09
C MET A 1 4.47 13.25 -16.94
N ILE A 2 5.02 14.44 -17.15
CA ILE A 2 5.21 15.41 -16.08
C ILE A 2 4.01 16.36 -16.01
N ASN A 3 3.34 16.39 -14.87
CA ASN A 3 2.22 17.28 -14.58
C ASN A 3 2.50 18.09 -13.32
N ASN A 4 2.00 19.33 -13.24
CA ASN A 4 1.88 20.02 -11.96
C ASN A 4 0.57 19.59 -11.31
N VAL A 5 0.64 19.10 -10.07
CA VAL A 5 -0.55 18.69 -9.30
C VAL A 5 -0.65 19.51 -8.02
N LYS A 6 -1.86 19.94 -7.71
CA LYS A 6 -2.15 20.82 -6.58
C LYS A 6 -2.55 20.01 -5.36
N LEU A 7 -1.89 20.22 -4.23
CA LEU A 7 -2.26 19.61 -2.95
C LEU A 7 -3.62 20.16 -2.51
N ILE A 8 -4.62 19.31 -2.35
CA ILE A 8 -5.98 19.71 -1.95
C ILE A 8 -6.34 19.28 -0.52
N ASN A 9 -5.70 18.22 0.01
CA ASN A 9 -5.89 17.79 1.39
C ASN A 9 -4.67 17.06 1.94
N LYS A 10 -4.48 17.09 3.27
CA LYS A 10 -3.52 16.25 4.00
C LYS A 10 -4.12 15.82 5.34
N GLU A 11 -3.90 14.57 5.72
CA GLU A 11 -4.53 13.97 6.91
C GLU A 11 -3.66 12.87 7.51
N TYR A 12 -3.59 12.80 8.84
CA TYR A 12 -2.99 11.67 9.53
C TYR A 12 -3.95 10.48 9.48
N ILE A 13 -3.48 9.35 8.93
CA ILE A 13 -4.28 8.13 8.78
C ILE A 13 -3.82 6.97 9.66
N ALA A 14 -2.68 7.15 10.33
CA ALA A 14 -2.09 6.28 11.35
C ALA A 14 -0.96 7.06 12.04
N ASN A 15 -0.38 6.49 13.11
CA ASN A 15 0.79 7.04 13.78
C ASN A 15 1.90 7.34 12.78
N GLU A 16 2.35 8.60 12.83
CA GLU A 16 3.39 9.17 11.96
C GLU A 16 3.14 8.95 10.46
N THR A 17 1.90 8.74 10.04
CA THR A 17 1.58 8.41 8.65
C THR A 17 0.60 9.43 8.07
N LEU A 18 1.07 10.17 7.06
CA LEU A 18 0.28 11.18 6.38
C LEU A 18 -0.19 10.68 5.02
N LYS A 19 -1.46 10.93 4.74
CA LYS A 19 -2.10 10.88 3.43
C LYS A 19 -2.08 12.28 2.83
N PHE A 20 -1.73 12.36 1.56
CA PHE A 20 -1.78 13.57 0.75
C PHE A 20 -2.72 13.32 -0.43
N VAL A 21 -3.61 14.27 -0.68
CA VAL A 21 -4.55 14.22 -1.80
C VAL A 21 -4.23 15.38 -2.73
N PHE A 22 -4.02 15.07 -4.00
CA PHE A 22 -3.74 16.03 -5.05
C PHE A 22 -4.86 16.01 -6.10
N ALA A 23 -5.13 17.18 -6.67
CA ALA A 23 -6.01 17.28 -7.83
C ALA A 23 -5.47 16.43 -8.99
N ARG A 24 -6.33 15.63 -9.59
CA ARG A 24 -5.96 14.77 -10.73
C ARG A 24 -5.84 15.62 -12.01
N PRO A 25 -4.75 15.49 -12.79
CA PRO A 25 -4.67 16.14 -14.09
C PRO A 25 -5.70 15.57 -15.08
N ASP A 26 -6.20 16.42 -15.97
CA ASP A 26 -7.11 15.99 -17.03
C ASP A 26 -6.48 14.91 -17.92
N GLY A 27 -7.23 13.84 -18.17
CA GLY A 27 -6.77 12.72 -18.99
C GLY A 27 -5.67 11.86 -18.34
N PHE A 28 -5.35 12.06 -17.05
CA PHE A 28 -4.36 11.23 -16.36
C PHE A 28 -4.90 9.82 -16.10
N ASP A 29 -4.28 8.83 -16.73
CA ASP A 29 -4.61 7.42 -16.58
C ASP A 29 -3.41 6.62 -16.03
N PHE A 30 -3.71 5.57 -15.25
CA PHE A 30 -2.73 4.68 -14.65
C PHE A 30 -3.38 3.35 -14.27
N ARG A 31 -2.58 2.32 -14.02
CA ARG A 31 -3.06 1.04 -13.48
C ARG A 31 -2.92 1.03 -11.97
N ALA A 32 -3.91 0.45 -11.30
CA ALA A 32 -3.88 0.29 -9.85
C ALA A 32 -2.63 -0.47 -9.39
N GLY A 33 -1.89 0.13 -8.45
CA GLY A 33 -0.59 -0.35 -7.98
C GLY A 33 0.64 0.33 -8.59
N GLN A 34 0.46 1.20 -9.59
CA GLN A 34 1.55 2.00 -10.13
C GLN A 34 1.98 3.13 -9.19
N PHE A 35 3.18 3.66 -9.42
CA PHE A 35 3.76 4.74 -8.66
C PHE A 35 4.11 5.95 -9.55
N GLY A 36 4.51 7.04 -8.92
CA GLY A 36 5.03 8.22 -9.58
C GLY A 36 6.06 8.95 -8.73
N ASP A 37 6.88 9.76 -9.38
CA ASP A 37 7.86 10.60 -8.71
C ASP A 37 7.26 11.97 -8.42
N LEU A 38 7.25 12.35 -7.14
CA LEU A 38 6.85 13.68 -6.69
C LEU A 38 8.10 14.54 -6.51
N THR A 39 8.14 15.69 -7.18
CA THR A 39 9.20 16.70 -7.04
C THR A 39 8.67 17.95 -6.34
N LEU A 40 9.29 18.31 -5.22
CA LEU A 40 9.01 19.57 -4.52
C LEU A 40 9.60 20.75 -5.30
N ILE A 41 8.80 21.79 -5.53
CA ILE A 41 9.21 22.99 -6.28
C ILE A 41 9.86 23.98 -5.32
N ASN A 42 11.15 24.28 -5.52
CA ASN A 42 11.95 25.21 -4.70
C ASN A 42 11.82 24.97 -3.18
N PRO A 43 12.08 23.73 -2.68
CA PRO A 43 11.96 23.45 -1.27
C PRO A 43 13.00 24.25 -0.44
N PRO A 44 12.67 24.62 0.81
CA PRO A 44 13.60 25.34 1.69
C PRO A 44 14.79 24.48 2.16
N GLU A 45 14.68 23.16 2.05
CA GLU A 45 15.73 22.19 2.37
C GLU A 45 15.68 20.98 1.44
N THR A 46 16.82 20.31 1.27
CA THR A 46 16.97 19.02 0.57
C THR A 46 18.04 18.17 1.28
N ASP A 47 18.10 16.88 0.96
CA ASP A 47 19.14 15.95 1.39
C ASP A 47 19.89 15.36 0.17
N GLU A 48 20.74 14.36 0.36
CA GLU A 48 21.56 13.75 -0.70
C GLU A 48 20.74 13.11 -1.84
N GLU A 49 19.52 12.66 -1.53
CA GLU A 49 18.58 12.10 -2.51
C GLU A 49 17.80 13.20 -3.26
N GLY A 50 18.03 14.48 -2.95
CA GLY A 50 17.46 15.63 -3.64
C GLY A 50 16.00 15.90 -3.30
N ASN A 51 15.30 16.60 -4.20
CA ASN A 51 13.93 17.08 -4.00
C ASN A 51 12.85 16.23 -4.69
N THR A 52 13.18 15.00 -5.11
CA THR A 52 12.27 14.08 -5.79
C THR A 52 12.22 12.76 -5.05
N ARG A 53 11.02 12.19 -4.87
CA ARG A 53 10.81 10.86 -4.27
C ARG A 53 9.68 10.11 -4.97
N GLY A 54 9.87 8.81 -5.12
CA GLY A 54 8.84 7.90 -5.62
C GLY A 54 7.79 7.59 -4.57
N PHE A 55 6.52 7.63 -4.96
CA PHE A 55 5.39 7.23 -4.12
C PHE A 55 4.40 6.40 -4.92
N SER A 56 3.98 5.28 -4.35
CA SER A 56 2.84 4.52 -4.86
C SER A 56 1.57 5.37 -4.85
N ILE A 57 0.82 5.30 -5.95
CA ILE A 57 -0.49 5.94 -6.04
C ILE A 57 -1.47 5.06 -5.26
N ALA A 58 -1.92 5.54 -4.10
CA ALA A 58 -2.84 4.85 -3.22
C ALA A 58 -4.30 4.90 -3.70
N SER A 59 -4.66 5.92 -4.48
CA SER A 59 -5.98 6.00 -5.12
C SER A 59 -6.12 4.96 -6.24
N ALA A 60 -7.31 4.42 -6.43
CA ALA A 60 -7.66 3.62 -7.59
C ALA A 60 -7.85 4.51 -8.84
N PRO A 61 -7.64 3.96 -10.05
CA PRO A 61 -7.85 4.68 -11.30
C PRO A 61 -9.23 5.30 -11.51
N TYR A 62 -10.28 4.81 -10.85
CA TYR A 62 -11.62 5.41 -10.94
C TYR A 62 -11.86 6.59 -9.97
N GLU A 63 -10.97 6.83 -8.99
CA GLU A 63 -11.17 7.90 -8.01
C GLU A 63 -10.81 9.27 -8.59
N ASP A 64 -11.56 10.30 -8.21
CA ASP A 64 -11.46 11.65 -8.79
C ASP A 64 -10.12 12.34 -8.53
N ASN A 65 -9.44 12.00 -7.44
CA ASN A 65 -8.21 12.64 -6.98
C ASN A 65 -7.08 11.62 -6.80
N LEU A 66 -5.84 12.10 -6.92
CA LEU A 66 -4.65 11.29 -6.68
C LEU A 66 -4.32 11.28 -5.19
N MET A 67 -4.16 10.08 -4.63
CA MET A 67 -3.81 9.89 -3.23
C MET A 67 -2.43 9.26 -3.12
N PHE A 68 -1.60 9.81 -2.24
CA PHE A 68 -0.31 9.25 -1.85
C PHE A 68 -0.24 9.20 -0.32
N ALA A 69 0.54 8.29 0.24
CA ALA A 69 0.77 8.27 1.67
C ALA A 69 2.18 7.84 2.00
N THR A 70 2.71 8.37 3.10
CA THR A 70 4.04 8.01 3.60
C THR A 70 4.06 8.00 5.12
N ARG A 71 4.88 7.11 5.68
CA ARG A 71 5.36 7.26 7.05
C ARG A 71 6.41 8.37 7.09
N LEU A 72 6.30 9.26 8.07
CA LEU A 72 7.16 10.41 8.28
C LEU A 72 8.47 9.99 8.94
N LEU A 73 9.33 9.34 8.15
CA LEU A 73 10.74 9.16 8.52
C LEU A 73 11.50 10.48 8.32
N ASP A 74 12.61 10.64 9.04
CA ASP A 74 13.39 11.87 9.03
C ASP A 74 14.18 12.04 7.72
N SER A 75 13.54 12.64 6.71
CA SER A 75 14.17 13.08 5.46
C SER A 75 13.72 14.51 5.15
N ALA A 76 14.59 15.28 4.51
CA ALA A 76 14.29 16.68 4.17
C ALA A 76 13.04 16.77 3.28
N PHE A 77 12.92 15.85 2.33
CA PHE A 77 11.74 15.77 1.47
C PHE A 77 10.44 15.59 2.27
N LYS A 78 10.39 14.63 3.21
CA LYS A 78 9.16 14.34 3.96
C LYS A 78 8.80 15.45 4.95
N ARG A 79 9.79 16.14 5.52
CA ARG A 79 9.56 17.34 6.37
C ARG A 79 8.91 18.46 5.55
N VAL A 80 9.48 18.80 4.40
CA VAL A 80 8.92 19.83 3.52
C VAL A 80 7.53 19.43 3.00
N LEU A 81 7.34 18.18 2.57
CA LEU A 81 6.04 17.69 2.08
C LEU A 81 4.97 17.74 3.19
N LYS A 82 5.31 17.36 4.41
CA LYS A 82 4.42 17.45 5.58
C LYS A 82 3.95 18.88 5.81
N ASP A 83 4.86 19.85 5.74
CA ASP A 83 4.58 21.25 6.05
C ASP A 83 4.03 22.04 4.85
N LEU A 84 3.99 21.41 3.66
CA LEU A 84 3.48 22.01 2.43
C LEU A 84 2.04 22.55 2.64
N PRO A 85 1.79 23.85 2.36
CA PRO A 85 0.44 24.42 2.47
C PRO A 85 -0.54 23.79 1.47
N ILE A 86 -1.80 23.66 1.88
CA ILE A 86 -2.88 23.31 0.94
C ILE A 86 -2.93 24.37 -0.17
N GLY A 87 -3.05 23.90 -1.40
CA GLY A 87 -3.03 24.71 -2.61
C GLY A 87 -1.67 24.84 -3.27
N SER A 88 -0.60 24.35 -2.65
CA SER A 88 0.74 24.31 -3.27
C SER A 88 0.80 23.28 -4.40
N GLU A 89 1.66 23.53 -5.38
CA GLU A 89 1.93 22.61 -6.48
C GLU A 89 3.19 21.78 -6.23
N VAL A 90 3.16 20.52 -6.68
CA VAL A 90 4.34 19.67 -6.85
C VAL A 90 4.35 19.16 -8.29
N LYS A 91 5.52 18.78 -8.81
CA LYS A 91 5.56 18.05 -10.09
C LYS A 91 5.33 16.57 -9.81
N LEU A 92 4.52 15.94 -10.64
CA LEU A 92 4.30 14.51 -10.68
C LEU A 92 4.80 13.98 -12.02
N ASP A 93 5.79 13.11 -12.00
CA ASP A 93 6.16 12.31 -13.16
C ASP A 93 5.68 10.87 -13.00
N ALA A 94 4.68 10.50 -13.77
CA ALA A 94 3.94 9.25 -13.62
C ALA A 94 3.19 8.86 -14.91
N PRO A 95 2.65 7.64 -15.01
CA PRO A 95 2.81 6.51 -14.09
C PRO A 95 4.01 5.60 -14.41
N TYR A 96 4.54 4.93 -13.37
CA TYR A 96 5.62 3.95 -13.44
C TYR A 96 5.26 2.63 -12.74
N GLY A 97 6.02 1.57 -13.03
CA GLY A 97 5.94 0.28 -12.34
C GLY A 97 4.93 -0.73 -12.92
N ASP A 98 5.13 -1.99 -12.54
CA ASP A 98 4.34 -3.16 -12.96
C ASP A 98 3.80 -3.98 -11.77
N TYR A 99 3.99 -3.49 -10.54
CA TYR A 99 3.41 -4.09 -9.34
C TYR A 99 1.89 -3.88 -9.36
N THR A 100 1.20 -4.79 -10.04
CA THR A 100 -0.23 -4.70 -10.35
C THR A 100 -0.90 -6.05 -10.09
N LEU A 101 -2.21 -6.00 -9.79
CA LEU A 101 -3.01 -7.21 -9.66
C LEU A 101 -2.95 -8.00 -10.98
N HIS A 102 -2.68 -9.30 -10.88
CA HIS A 102 -2.59 -10.17 -12.05
C HIS A 102 -3.94 -10.26 -12.76
N LYS A 103 -3.93 -10.58 -14.06
CA LYS A 103 -5.15 -10.53 -14.88
C LYS A 103 -6.09 -11.73 -14.68
N THR A 104 -5.54 -12.87 -14.28
CA THR A 104 -6.27 -14.15 -14.22
C THR A 104 -7.12 -14.23 -12.95
N ALA A 105 -8.37 -13.78 -13.03
CA ALA A 105 -9.25 -13.67 -11.85
C ALA A 105 -9.61 -14.98 -11.15
N SER A 106 -9.37 -16.14 -11.78
CA SER A 106 -9.52 -17.45 -11.15
C SER A 106 -8.36 -17.82 -10.21
N THR A 107 -7.24 -17.10 -10.31
CA THR A 107 -6.06 -17.28 -9.45
C THR A 107 -6.23 -16.39 -8.20
N PRO A 108 -6.11 -16.93 -6.97
CA PRO A 108 -6.19 -16.11 -5.77
C PRO A 108 -5.03 -15.12 -5.66
N ALA A 109 -5.29 -13.93 -5.10
CA ALA A 109 -4.26 -12.96 -4.72
C ALA A 109 -4.12 -12.90 -3.20
N VAL A 110 -2.90 -13.07 -2.69
CA VAL A 110 -2.59 -12.95 -1.27
C VAL A 110 -1.58 -11.84 -1.06
N PHE A 111 -2.02 -10.77 -0.42
CA PHE A 111 -1.17 -9.65 -0.03
C PHE A 111 -0.69 -9.87 1.40
N ILE A 112 0.62 -9.93 1.61
CA ILE A 112 1.24 -9.98 2.94
C ILE A 112 2.08 -8.72 3.08
N ILE A 113 1.52 -7.73 3.79
CA ILE A 113 1.97 -6.34 3.69
C ILE A 113 2.31 -5.78 5.06
N GLY A 114 3.46 -5.10 5.16
CA GLY A 114 3.90 -4.40 6.37
C GLY A 114 3.70 -2.89 6.26
N GLY A 115 3.01 -2.28 7.21
CA GLY A 115 2.95 -0.82 7.36
C GLY A 115 2.47 -0.09 6.10
N ILE A 116 3.24 0.91 5.67
CA ILE A 116 2.88 1.81 4.55
C ILE A 116 3.05 1.18 3.15
N GLY A 117 3.64 -0.02 3.06
CA GLY A 117 3.65 -0.83 1.82
C GLY A 117 2.27 -1.23 1.32
N VAL A 118 1.21 -0.90 2.09
CA VAL A 118 -0.17 -1.12 1.70
C VAL A 118 -0.70 -0.09 0.69
N THR A 119 0.03 0.99 0.43
CA THR A 119 -0.40 2.04 -0.51
C THR A 119 -0.81 1.53 -1.91
N PRO A 120 0.04 0.80 -2.67
CA PRO A 120 -0.37 0.27 -3.97
C PRO A 120 -1.45 -0.80 -3.85
N VAL A 121 -1.46 -1.54 -2.74
CA VAL A 121 -2.44 -2.60 -2.47
C VAL A 121 -3.83 -2.02 -2.22
N ARG A 122 -3.93 -0.87 -1.55
CA ARG A 122 -5.19 -0.13 -1.38
C ARG A 122 -5.76 0.27 -2.73
N SER A 123 -4.93 0.77 -3.65
CA SER A 123 -5.33 1.07 -5.03
C SER A 123 -5.85 -0.18 -5.76
N MET A 124 -5.14 -1.31 -5.68
CA MET A 124 -5.56 -2.57 -6.31
C MET A 124 -6.89 -3.10 -5.78
N ILE A 125 -7.07 -3.11 -4.45
CA ILE A 125 -8.28 -3.64 -3.80
C ILE A 125 -9.47 -2.74 -4.09
N ALA A 126 -9.30 -1.41 -4.02
CA ALA A 126 -10.33 -0.45 -4.38
C ALA A 126 -10.78 -0.65 -5.83
N GLN A 127 -9.83 -0.75 -6.78
CA GLN A 127 -10.14 -1.00 -8.19
C GLN A 127 -10.87 -2.33 -8.40
N ALA A 128 -10.38 -3.42 -7.80
CA ALA A 128 -10.99 -4.75 -7.93
C ALA A 128 -12.41 -4.80 -7.34
N THR A 129 -12.64 -4.06 -6.25
CA THR A 129 -13.95 -3.91 -5.59
C THR A 129 -14.91 -3.11 -6.47
N HIS A 130 -14.48 -1.96 -6.98
CA HIS A 130 -15.28 -1.13 -7.89
C HIS A 130 -15.68 -1.88 -9.17
N GLN A 131 -14.74 -2.60 -9.78
CA GLN A 131 -14.99 -3.40 -10.98
C GLN A 131 -15.72 -4.72 -10.71
N LYS A 132 -15.95 -5.08 -9.44
CA LYS A 132 -16.56 -6.34 -9.01
C LYS A 132 -15.90 -7.57 -9.65
N THR A 133 -14.56 -7.56 -9.69
CA THR A 133 -13.82 -8.68 -10.28
C THR A 133 -14.02 -9.97 -9.46
N SER A 134 -13.87 -11.12 -10.10
CA SER A 134 -14.00 -12.42 -9.42
C SER A 134 -12.73 -12.85 -8.65
N HIS A 135 -11.71 -11.99 -8.55
CA HIS A 135 -10.49 -12.30 -7.80
C HIS A 135 -10.84 -12.59 -6.35
N LYS A 136 -10.41 -13.76 -5.85
CA LYS A 136 -10.36 -14.01 -4.41
C LYS A 136 -9.12 -13.30 -3.85
N ILE A 137 -9.33 -12.29 -3.02
CA ILE A 137 -8.27 -11.45 -2.48
C ILE A 137 -8.22 -11.62 -0.96
N THR A 138 -7.03 -11.88 -0.43
CA THR A 138 -6.75 -11.83 1.02
C THR A 138 -5.66 -10.82 1.28
N LEU A 139 -5.91 -9.86 2.17
CA LEU A 139 -4.91 -8.94 2.69
C LEU A 139 -4.59 -9.29 4.14
N ILE A 140 -3.36 -9.72 4.39
CA ILE A 140 -2.74 -9.83 5.71
C ILE A 140 -1.91 -8.56 5.91
N HIS A 141 -2.39 -7.65 6.74
CA HIS A 141 -1.76 -6.34 6.96
C HIS A 141 -1.12 -6.28 8.35
N ALA A 142 0.20 -6.42 8.38
CA ALA A 142 1.00 -6.48 9.59
C ALA A 142 1.47 -5.09 10.02
N ASN A 143 1.17 -4.74 11.27
CA ASN A 143 1.57 -3.50 11.92
C ASN A 143 2.03 -3.79 13.35
N LYS A 144 2.67 -2.83 14.02
CA LYS A 144 3.06 -3.01 15.42
C LYS A 144 1.81 -2.96 16.30
N THR A 145 1.12 -1.83 16.28
CA THR A 145 -0.13 -1.57 17.00
C THR A 145 -1.29 -1.27 16.02
N PRO A 146 -2.55 -1.28 16.48
CA PRO A 146 -3.69 -0.80 15.68
C PRO A 146 -3.54 0.64 15.18
N ASP A 147 -2.96 1.52 16.00
CA ASP A 147 -2.76 2.92 15.65
C ASP A 147 -1.71 3.11 14.56
N ASP A 148 -0.88 2.10 14.30
CA ASP A 148 0.11 2.10 13.23
C ASP A 148 -0.45 1.67 11.87
N ALA A 149 -1.71 1.22 11.78
CA ALA A 149 -2.28 0.60 10.59
C ALA A 149 -3.05 1.59 9.69
N PRO A 150 -2.42 2.11 8.61
CA PRO A 150 -3.09 3.04 7.70
C PRO A 150 -4.19 2.35 6.89
N PHE A 151 -5.19 3.14 6.48
CA PHE A 151 -6.30 2.71 5.61
C PHE A 151 -7.20 1.59 6.17
N THR A 152 -7.15 1.30 7.47
CA THR A 152 -7.98 0.27 8.13
C THR A 152 -9.47 0.44 7.83
N SER A 153 -9.98 1.68 7.85
CA SER A 153 -11.38 1.99 7.52
C SER A 153 -11.74 1.60 6.08
N ASP A 154 -10.83 1.84 5.13
CA ASP A 154 -11.04 1.56 3.72
C ASP A 154 -11.15 0.04 3.51
N PHE A 155 -10.24 -0.73 4.11
CA PHE A 155 -10.27 -2.19 3.99
C PHE A 155 -11.49 -2.81 4.65
N ILE A 156 -11.94 -2.28 5.79
CA ILE A 156 -13.20 -2.70 6.41
C ILE A 156 -14.38 -2.43 5.46
N GLN A 157 -14.40 -1.28 4.79
CA GLN A 157 -15.46 -0.93 3.84
C GLN A 157 -15.40 -1.82 2.58
N PHE A 158 -14.22 -2.01 1.99
CA PHE A 158 -14.05 -2.90 0.84
C PHE A 158 -14.46 -4.33 1.16
N ALA A 159 -14.19 -4.83 2.37
CA ALA A 159 -14.59 -6.18 2.77
C ALA A 159 -16.13 -6.33 2.90
N LYS A 160 -16.85 -5.24 3.17
CA LYS A 160 -18.32 -5.22 3.14
C LYS A 160 -18.86 -5.20 1.71
N ASP A 161 -18.21 -4.45 0.83
CA ASP A 161 -18.68 -4.21 -0.54
C ASP A 161 -18.26 -5.32 -1.53
N ASN A 162 -17.21 -6.08 -1.19
CA ASN A 162 -16.65 -7.14 -2.02
C ASN A 162 -16.60 -8.48 -1.26
N PRO A 163 -17.52 -9.42 -1.53
CA PRO A 163 -17.54 -10.72 -0.85
C PRO A 163 -16.32 -11.61 -1.18
N ASN A 164 -15.55 -11.29 -2.21
CA ASN A 164 -14.32 -12.00 -2.56
C ASN A 164 -13.08 -11.40 -1.87
N PHE A 165 -13.21 -10.31 -1.11
CA PHE A 165 -12.12 -9.69 -0.37
C PHE A 165 -12.19 -10.03 1.12
N ARG A 166 -11.06 -10.47 1.67
CA ARG A 166 -10.86 -10.73 3.09
C ARG A 166 -9.73 -9.85 3.62
N PHE A 167 -10.03 -9.08 4.66
CA PHE A 167 -9.05 -8.23 5.36
C PHE A 167 -8.71 -8.82 6.73
N ILE A 168 -7.42 -9.10 6.96
CA ILE A 168 -6.86 -9.67 8.19
C ILE A 168 -5.83 -8.68 8.76
N PRO A 169 -6.21 -7.82 9.72
CA PRO A 169 -5.25 -7.00 10.45
C PRO A 169 -4.41 -7.86 11.39
N VAL A 170 -3.10 -7.62 11.44
CA VAL A 170 -2.15 -8.36 12.29
C VAL A 170 -1.32 -7.38 13.12
N PHE A 171 -1.23 -7.61 14.43
CA PHE A 171 -0.51 -6.73 15.36
C PHE A 171 0.56 -7.50 16.14
N SER A 172 1.83 -7.11 15.97
CA SER A 172 2.95 -7.78 16.64
C SER A 172 3.20 -7.30 18.08
N ASN A 173 2.70 -6.12 18.43
CA ASN A 173 2.82 -5.56 19.77
C ASN A 173 1.51 -4.86 20.16
N SER A 174 0.63 -5.55 20.88
CA SER A 174 -0.59 -4.93 21.41
C SER A 174 -0.80 -5.37 22.85
N ASP A 175 -0.80 -4.40 23.76
CA ASP A 175 -0.83 -4.69 25.19
C ASP A 175 -2.24 -4.90 25.76
N ASP A 176 -3.35 -4.42 25.15
CA ASP A 176 -4.59 -4.34 25.96
C ASP A 176 -5.97 -4.37 25.28
N SER A 177 -6.13 -4.76 24.01
CA SER A 177 -7.48 -5.11 23.51
C SER A 177 -7.46 -6.00 22.27
N GLN A 178 -8.08 -7.17 22.39
CA GLN A 178 -8.32 -8.03 21.23
C GLN A 178 -9.39 -7.41 20.33
N ILE A 179 -8.96 -6.79 19.22
CA ILE A 179 -9.80 -6.35 18.12
C ILE A 179 -10.38 -7.59 17.46
N THR A 180 -11.71 -7.63 17.38
CA THR A 180 -12.40 -8.74 16.72
C THR A 180 -11.97 -8.85 15.26
N GLY A 181 -11.54 -10.06 14.87
CA GLY A 181 -11.08 -10.34 13.50
C GLY A 181 -9.61 -10.01 13.25
N ALA A 182 -8.87 -9.52 14.25
CA ALA A 182 -7.43 -9.34 14.17
C ALA A 182 -6.65 -10.59 14.61
N GLU A 183 -5.42 -10.71 14.12
CA GLU A 183 -4.43 -11.67 14.58
C GLU A 183 -3.31 -10.97 15.37
N TYR A 184 -2.61 -11.76 16.20
CA TYR A 184 -1.59 -11.25 17.11
C TYR A 184 -0.26 -11.98 16.95
N GLY A 185 0.83 -11.23 17.10
CA GLY A 185 2.19 -11.70 16.87
C GLY A 185 2.67 -11.44 15.46
N ASN A 186 3.74 -12.15 15.06
CA ASN A 186 4.27 -12.05 13.71
C ASN A 186 3.50 -12.95 12.75
N VAL A 187 3.33 -12.51 11.50
CA VAL A 187 2.78 -13.35 10.43
C VAL A 187 3.62 -14.62 10.31
N ASN A 188 2.94 -15.77 10.26
CA ASN A 188 3.56 -17.09 10.21
C ASN A 188 2.76 -18.05 9.31
N SER A 189 3.29 -19.26 9.13
CA SER A 189 2.72 -20.25 8.22
C SER A 189 1.34 -20.75 8.66
N ASP A 190 1.07 -20.84 9.97
CA ASP A 190 -0.24 -21.24 10.50
C ASP A 190 -1.31 -20.19 10.18
N MET A 191 -0.98 -18.91 10.36
CA MET A 191 -1.86 -17.80 9.99
C MET A 191 -2.14 -17.81 8.48
N LEU A 192 -1.12 -18.05 7.66
CA LEU A 192 -1.31 -18.16 6.21
C LEU A 192 -2.27 -19.31 5.85
N LYS A 193 -2.05 -20.50 6.40
CA LYS A 193 -2.89 -21.68 6.16
C LYS A 193 -4.32 -21.52 6.69
N LYS A 194 -4.53 -20.71 7.73
CA LYS A 194 -5.86 -20.38 8.25
C LYS A 194 -6.71 -19.61 7.25
N TYR A 195 -6.10 -18.73 6.46
CA TYR A 195 -6.83 -17.79 5.60
C TYR A 195 -6.75 -18.09 4.10
N VAL A 196 -5.82 -18.95 3.68
CA VAL A 196 -5.58 -19.27 2.27
C VAL A 196 -5.82 -20.77 2.02
N ASP A 197 -6.90 -21.07 1.29
CA ASP A 197 -7.36 -22.46 1.05
C ASP A 197 -6.31 -23.34 0.37
N ASN A 198 -5.65 -22.81 -0.66
CA ASN A 198 -4.59 -23.51 -1.40
C ASN A 198 -3.43 -22.55 -1.65
N ILE A 199 -2.42 -22.64 -0.79
CA ILE A 199 -1.24 -21.77 -0.81
C ILE A 199 -0.44 -21.90 -2.12
N HIS A 200 -0.42 -23.05 -2.78
CA HIS A 200 0.37 -23.24 -4.01
C HIS A 200 -0.31 -22.66 -5.27
N LYS A 201 -1.60 -22.32 -5.19
CA LYS A 201 -2.35 -21.72 -6.32
C LYS A 201 -2.37 -20.19 -6.30
N ALA A 202 -2.04 -19.56 -5.18
CA ALA A 202 -2.12 -18.12 -5.04
C ALA A 202 -0.90 -17.42 -5.67
N ILE A 203 -1.11 -16.18 -6.12
CA ILE A 203 -0.03 -15.23 -6.36
C ILE A 203 0.11 -14.36 -5.10
N TYR A 204 1.33 -14.31 -4.58
CA TYR A 204 1.70 -13.58 -3.39
C TYR A 204 2.27 -12.21 -3.74
N TYR A 205 1.90 -11.23 -2.94
CA TYR A 205 2.33 -9.84 -3.06
C TYR A 205 2.93 -9.41 -1.73
N LEU A 206 4.22 -9.12 -1.72
CA LEU A 206 4.96 -8.72 -0.51
C LEU A 206 5.46 -7.28 -0.66
N SER A 207 5.15 -6.45 0.33
CA SER A 207 5.62 -5.05 0.40
C SER A 207 5.66 -4.60 1.86
N GLY A 208 6.67 -3.83 2.24
CA GLY A 208 6.88 -3.38 3.62
C GLY A 208 8.35 -3.43 4.04
N PRO A 209 8.65 -3.38 5.35
CA PRO A 209 10.03 -3.39 5.85
C PRO A 209 10.84 -4.57 5.32
N GLU A 210 12.09 -4.33 4.93
CA GLU A 210 12.94 -5.30 4.24
C GLU A 210 13.04 -6.65 4.98
N GLY A 211 13.22 -6.61 6.31
CA GLY A 211 13.28 -7.82 7.13
C GLY A 211 11.99 -8.64 7.11
N MET A 212 10.83 -7.98 7.02
CA MET A 212 9.53 -8.64 6.92
C MET A 212 9.35 -9.26 5.54
N VAL A 213 9.67 -8.55 4.45
CA VAL A 213 9.59 -9.09 3.08
C VAL A 213 10.50 -10.32 2.93
N LYS A 214 11.75 -10.24 3.43
CA LYS A 214 12.69 -11.38 3.41
C LYS A 214 12.15 -12.57 4.19
N ALA A 215 11.65 -12.36 5.41
CA ALA A 215 11.08 -13.43 6.23
C ALA A 215 9.85 -14.08 5.58
N MET A 216 8.95 -13.29 4.98
CA MET A 216 7.77 -13.82 4.31
C MET A 216 8.12 -14.58 3.03
N ARG A 217 9.09 -14.10 2.24
CA ARG A 217 9.59 -14.85 1.08
C ARG A 217 10.18 -16.19 1.50
N GLN A 218 11.01 -16.21 2.53
CA GLN A 218 11.60 -17.44 3.07
C GLN A 218 10.51 -18.43 3.53
N MET A 219 9.52 -17.95 4.28
CA MET A 219 8.38 -18.76 4.72
C MET A 219 7.61 -19.37 3.53
N LEU A 220 7.37 -18.61 2.45
CA LEU A 220 6.68 -19.11 1.27
C LEU A 220 7.50 -20.18 0.52
N VAL A 221 8.82 -20.00 0.42
CA VAL A 221 9.73 -20.98 -0.17
C VAL A 221 9.77 -22.28 0.66
N GLU A 222 9.83 -22.18 1.99
CA GLU A 222 9.77 -23.34 2.90
C GLU A 222 8.43 -24.09 2.81
N LEU A 223 7.37 -23.39 2.42
CA LEU A 223 6.06 -23.96 2.13
C LEU A 223 5.92 -24.45 0.67
N GLU A 224 7.01 -24.51 -0.10
CA GLU A 224 7.04 -24.97 -1.49
C GLU A 224 6.09 -24.18 -2.42
N VAL A 225 5.92 -22.89 -2.15
CA VAL A 225 5.27 -21.97 -3.10
C VAL A 225 6.24 -21.70 -4.25
N ASN A 226 5.76 -21.77 -5.49
CA ASN A 226 6.57 -21.42 -6.66
C ASN A 226 7.00 -19.94 -6.57
N GLU A 227 8.30 -19.68 -6.66
CA GLU A 227 8.85 -18.33 -6.62
C GLU A 227 8.32 -17.43 -7.74
N ASP A 228 7.94 -17.97 -8.89
CA ASP A 228 7.30 -17.22 -9.98
C ASP A 228 5.95 -16.62 -9.57
N ASN A 229 5.33 -17.19 -8.52
CA ASN A 229 4.09 -16.69 -7.94
C ASN A 229 4.34 -15.66 -6.81
N ILE A 230 5.59 -15.30 -6.52
CA ILE A 230 5.92 -14.31 -5.48
C ILE A 230 6.33 -13.00 -6.15
N LYS A 231 5.54 -11.97 -5.92
CA LYS A 231 5.80 -10.60 -6.37
C LYS A 231 6.23 -9.76 -5.18
N THR A 232 7.37 -9.10 -5.30
CA THR A 232 7.87 -8.15 -4.32
C THR A 232 7.93 -6.76 -4.92
N GLU A 233 7.70 -5.76 -4.09
CA GLU A 233 7.96 -4.38 -4.44
C GLU A 233 8.95 -3.80 -3.44
N GLU A 234 10.02 -3.20 -3.95
CA GLU A 234 11.04 -2.55 -3.14
C GLU A 234 10.87 -1.03 -3.25
N PHE A 235 10.23 -0.41 -2.26
CA PHE A 235 10.39 1.02 -2.00
C PHE A 235 11.41 1.27 -0.91
N THR A 236 12.17 2.36 -1.04
CA THR A 236 12.99 2.88 0.04
C THR A 236 12.13 3.75 0.97
N GLY A 237 12.33 3.62 2.29
CA GLY A 237 11.71 4.50 3.29
C GLY A 237 10.40 4.02 3.96
N TYR A 238 10.21 2.70 4.09
CA TYR A 238 9.20 2.05 4.94
C TYR A 238 9.42 2.26 6.44
#